data_AF-A0A4Q2YTL5-F1
#
_entry.id   AF-A0A4Q2YTL5-F1
#
_cell.length_a   1.000
_cell.length_b   1.000
_cell.length_c   1.000
_cell.angle_alpha   90.00
_cell.angle_beta   90.00
_cell.angle_gamma   90.00
#
_symmetry.space_group_name_H-M   'P 1'
#
loop_
_entity.id
_entity.type
_entity.pdbx_description
1 polymer ?
#
loop_
_entity_poly.entity_id
_entity_poly.type
_entity_poly.pdbx_seq_one_letter_code
_entity_poly.pdbx_strand_id
1 'polypeptide(L)' 'MSFHCVDCRSYEVWTGRQQQWWYEIAGGDPQQIAIRCRTCRIRERARRDAARKTHLEGLERK' A
#
# COMPACT_ATOMS: atom_id res chain seq x y z
N MET A 1 -13.79 9.99 -3.21
CA MET A 1 -13.70 9.93 -1.72
C MET A 1 -12.41 10.62 -1.31
N SER A 2 -12.39 11.47 -0.30
CA SER A 2 -11.13 12.02 0.24
C SER A 2 -10.66 11.23 1.45
N PHE A 3 -9.36 11.26 1.71
CA PHE A 3 -8.76 10.63 2.89
C PHE A 3 -7.53 11.39 3.36
N HIS A 4 -7.18 11.19 4.62
CA HIS A 4 -5.90 11.63 5.17
C HIS A 4 -4.95 10.44 5.27
N CYS A 5 -3.72 10.62 4.78
CA CYS A 5 -2.72 9.57 4.89
C CYS A 5 -2.43 9.23 6.36
N VAL A 6 -2.48 7.95 6.73
CA VAL A 6 -2.25 7.53 8.14
C VAL A 6 -0.85 7.89 8.66
N ASP A 7 0.16 7.89 7.79
CA ASP A 7 1.53 8.20 8.21
C ASP A 7 1.87 9.70 8.17
N CYS A 8 1.60 10.39 7.05
CA CYS A 8 2.00 11.80 6.88
C CYS A 8 0.85 12.82 7.01
N ARG A 9 -0.39 12.36 7.19
CA ARG A 9 -1.62 13.17 7.30
C ARG A 9 -1.95 14.05 6.08
N SER A 10 -1.24 13.88 4.96
CA SER A 10 -1.56 14.60 3.72
C SER A 10 -3.00 14.31 3.29
N TYR A 11 -3.71 15.38 2.91
CA TYR A 11 -5.04 15.27 2.33
C TYR A 11 -4.91 14.81 0.87
N GLU A 12 -5.62 13.76 0.51
CA GLU A 12 -5.56 13.13 -0.79
C GLU A 12 -6.97 12.78 -1.27
N VAL A 13 -7.13 12.70 -2.59
CA VAL A 13 -8.39 12.26 -3.20
C VAL A 13 -8.20 10.87 -3.79
N TRP A 14 -9.06 9.95 -3.35
CA TRP A 14 -9.21 8.63 -3.96
C TRP A 14 -10.16 8.73 -5.16
N THR A 15 -9.55 8.67 -6.34
CA THR A 15 -10.22 8.85 -7.63
C THR A 15 -10.85 7.55 -8.12
N GLY A 16 -11.89 7.67 -8.97
CA GLY A 16 -12.56 6.51 -9.57
C GLY A 16 -11.60 5.63 -10.38
N ARG A 17 -10.64 6.22 -11.10
CA ARG A 17 -9.60 5.46 -11.83
C ARG A 17 -8.72 4.63 -10.90
N GLN A 18 -8.39 5.17 -9.72
CA GLN A 18 -7.59 4.43 -8.74
C GLN A 18 -8.41 3.30 -8.09
N GLN A 19 -9.70 3.52 -7.82
CA GLN A 19 -10.61 2.47 -7.35
C GLN A 19 -10.75 1.35 -8.39
N GLN A 20 -10.93 1.71 -9.67
CA GLN A 20 -11.02 0.76 -10.76
C GLN A 20 -9.76 -0.12 -10.82
N TRP A 21 -8.58 0.51 -10.84
CA TRP A 21 -7.32 -0.23 -10.83
C TRP A 21 -7.18 -1.12 -9.58
N TRP A 22 -7.58 -0.64 -8.40
CA TRP A 22 -7.51 -1.41 -7.16
C TRP A 22 -8.36 -2.68 -7.21
N TYR A 23 -9.59 -2.58 -7.70
CA TYR A 23 -10.48 -3.72 -7.81
C TYR A 23 -10.07 -4.66 -8.96
N GLU A 24 -9.92 -4.11 -10.17
CA GLU A 24 -9.78 -4.92 -11.38
C GLU A 24 -8.36 -5.46 -11.59
N ILE A 25 -7.34 -4.71 -11.17
CA ILE A 25 -5.93 -5.06 -11.46
C ILE A 25 -5.21 -5.54 -10.20
N ALA A 26 -5.40 -4.86 -9.07
CA ALA A 26 -4.77 -5.25 -7.81
C ALA A 26 -5.55 -6.33 -7.04
N GLY A 27 -6.80 -6.63 -7.43
CA GLY A 27 -7.64 -7.65 -6.80
C GLY A 27 -8.11 -7.28 -5.39
N GLY A 28 -8.12 -6.00 -5.07
CA GLY A 28 -8.57 -5.50 -3.77
C GLY A 28 -10.09 -5.42 -3.65
N ASP A 29 -10.58 -5.37 -2.41
CA ASP A 29 -12.01 -5.27 -2.16
C ASP A 29 -12.57 -3.89 -2.63
N PRO A 30 -13.67 -3.86 -3.39
CA PRO A 30 -14.23 -2.61 -3.93
C PRO A 30 -14.82 -1.68 -2.87
N GLN A 31 -15.14 -2.18 -1.67
CA GLN A 31 -15.60 -1.39 -0.52
C GLN A 31 -14.43 -0.73 0.23
N GLN A 32 -13.19 -1.13 -0.05
CA GLN A 32 -12.01 -0.54 0.57
C GLN A 32 -11.56 0.75 -0.15
N ILE A 33 -11.04 1.68 0.65
CA ILE A 33 -10.46 2.94 0.18
C ILE A 33 -8.96 3.01 0.47
N ALA A 34 -8.25 3.91 -0.21
CA ALA A 34 -6.87 4.18 0.15
C ALA A 34 -6.73 4.88 1.50
N ILE A 35 -5.76 4.41 2.29
CA ILE A 35 -5.39 4.98 3.60
C ILE A 35 -4.00 5.65 3.59
N ARG A 36 -3.25 5.51 2.51
CA ARG A 36 -1.88 6.04 2.37
C ARG A 36 -1.71 6.79 1.06
N CYS A 37 -1.02 7.93 1.11
CA CYS A 37 -0.61 8.65 -0.08
C CYS A 37 0.38 7.80 -0.90
N ARG A 38 0.65 8.21 -2.15
CA ARG A 38 1.57 7.47 -3.04
C ARG A 38 2.97 7.33 -2.43
N THR A 39 3.50 8.40 -1.87
CA THR A 39 4.84 8.42 -1.25
C THR A 39 4.94 7.46 -0.07
N CYS A 40 3.95 7.47 0.84
CA CYS A 40 3.93 6.55 1.97
C CYS A 40 3.68 5.10 1.56
N ARG A 41 2.92 4.84 0.50
CA ARG A 41 2.78 3.49 -0.08
C ARG A 41 4.12 2.93 -0.58
N ILE A 42 4.93 3.75 -1.25
CA ILE A 42 6.25 3.32 -1.73
C ILE A 42 7.18 3.00 -0.55
N ARG A 43 7.20 3.85 0.47
CA ARG A 43 8.00 3.62 1.68
C ARG A 43 7.59 2.34 2.41
N GLU A 44 6.29 2.12 2.58
CA GLU A 44 5.78 0.91 3.23
C GLU A 44 6.05 -0.36 2.41
N ARG A 45 5.98 -0.28 1.07
CA ARG A 45 6.40 -1.40 0.20
C ARG A 45 7.87 -1.74 0.41
N ALA A 46 8.76 -0.75 0.37
CA ALA A 46 10.19 -0.96 0.62
C ALA A 46 10.46 -1.58 1.99
N ARG A 47 9.76 -1.13 3.04
CA ARG A 47 9.87 -1.70 4.40
C ARG A 47 9.45 -3.18 4.44
N ARG A 48 8.34 -3.53 3.79
CA ARG A 48 7.84 -4.92 3.74
C ARG A 48 8.77 -5.82 2.94
N ASP A 49 9.30 -5.33 1.82
CA ASP A 49 10.22 -6.12 0.99
C ASP A 49 11.55 -6.37 1.70
N ALA A 50 12.09 -5.37 2.43
CA ALA A 50 13.25 -5.56 3.29
C ALA A 50 12.99 -6.60 4.39
N ALA A 51 11.86 -6.51 5.08
CA ALA A 51 11.48 -7.48 6.11
C ALA A 51 11.30 -8.90 5.54
N ARG A 52 10.68 -9.03 4.35
CA ARG A 52 10.55 -10.31 3.65
C ARG A 52 11.92 -10.90 3.31
N LYS A 53 12.84 -10.08 2.79
CA LYS A 53 14.20 -10.52 2.46
C LYS A 53 14.91 -11.07 3.69
N THR A 54 14.92 -10.33 4.81
CA THR A 54 15.54 -10.80 6.06
C THR A 54 14.90 -12.09 6.57
N HIS A 55 13.58 -12.24 6.46
CA HIS A 55 12.88 -13.46 6.86
C HIS A 55 13.31 -14.66 6.00
N LEU A 56 13.34 -14.53 4.67
CA LEU A 56 13.73 -15.59 3.75
C LEU A 56 15.19 -16.00 3.96
N GLU A 57 16.10 -15.03 4.06
CA GLU A 57 17.52 -15.31 4.35
C GLU A 57 17.72 -16.00 5.71
N GLY A 58 16.83 -15.76 6.66
CA GLY A 58 16.84 -16.45 7.97
C GLY A 58 16.32 -17.88 7.89
N LEU A 59 15.39 -18.16 6.98
CA LEU A 59 14.92 -19.52 6.70
C LEU A 59 15.99 -20.35 5.96
N GLU A 60 16.72 -19.75 5.03
CA GLU A 60 17.80 -20.42 4.27
C GLU A 60 19.01 -20.79 5.15
N ARG A 61 19.19 -20.12 6.28
CA ARG A 61 20.30 -20.35 7.22
C ARG A 61 19.96 -21.39 8.32
N LYS A 62 18.75 -21.93 8.33
CA LYS A 62 18.31 -23.00 9.25
C LYS A 62 18.42 -24.37 8.58
#